data_AF-A0A533WPU8-F1
#
_entry.id   AF-A0A533WPU8-F1
#
_cell.length_a   1.000
_cell.length_b   1.000
_cell.length_c   1.000
_cell.angle_alpha   90.00
_cell.angle_beta   90.00
_cell.angle_gamma   90.00
#
_symmetry.space_group_name_H-M   'P 1'
#
loop_
_entity.id
_entity.type
_entity.pdbx_description
1 polymer ?
#
loop_
_entity_poly.entity_id
_entity_poly.type
_entity_poly.pdbx_seq_one_letter_code
_entity_poly.pdbx_strand_id
1 'polypeptide(L)'
;MTKNYLVKVAIESELDLISAALIFFAAIIPAYLSLKLRGDIVKLTISLTAFIVIHGIYHLVRMQGLESMADNIFEPASVVMLIVFGLTYLGVSQKKKEAATEK
;
A
#
# COMPACT_ATOMS: atom_id res chain seq x y z
N MET A 1 2.47 -37.55 -9.83
CA MET A 1 2.56 -36.60 -8.69
C MET A 1 2.97 -35.18 -9.12
N THR A 2 3.69 -35.02 -10.23
CA THR A 2 4.21 -33.74 -10.75
C THR A 2 3.15 -32.78 -11.33
N LYS A 3 2.08 -33.29 -11.94
CA LYS A 3 1.07 -32.45 -12.63
C LYS A 3 0.31 -31.52 -11.67
N ASN A 4 -0.04 -32.00 -10.47
CA ASN A 4 -0.75 -31.19 -9.46
C ASN A 4 0.14 -30.08 -8.88
N TYR A 5 1.45 -30.32 -8.78
CA TYR A 5 2.40 -29.32 -8.30
C TYR A 5 2.55 -28.16 -9.29
N LEU A 6 2.68 -28.46 -10.59
CA LEU A 6 2.78 -27.44 -11.63
C LEU A 6 1.50 -26.60 -11.75
N VAL A 7 0.33 -27.22 -11.60
CA VAL A 7 -0.96 -26.50 -11.60
C VAL A 7 -1.05 -25.58 -10.38
N LYS A 8 -0.60 -26.01 -9.20
CA LYS A 8 -0.59 -25.18 -7.98
C LYS A 8 0.30 -23.95 -8.15
N VAL A 9 1.52 -24.14 -8.64
CA VAL A 9 2.48 -23.04 -8.88
C VAL A 9 1.95 -22.04 -9.92
N ALA A 10 1.31 -22.53 -10.99
CA ALA A 10 0.72 -21.67 -12.01
C ALA A 10 -0.43 -20.81 -11.46
N ILE A 11 -1.34 -21.41 -10.68
CA ILE A 11 -2.47 -20.68 -10.07
C ILE A 11 -1.97 -19.65 -9.04
N GLU A 12 -0.99 -20.01 -8.19
CA GLU A 12 -0.40 -19.07 -7.23
C GLU A 12 0.24 -17.87 -7.92
N SER A 13 0.98 -18.09 -9.01
CA SER A 13 1.58 -17.02 -9.80
C SER A 13 0.55 -16.11 -10.48
N GLU A 14 -0.58 -16.66 -10.95
CA GLU A 14 -1.66 -15.85 -11.55
C GLU A 14 -2.38 -15.01 -10.49
N LEU A 15 -2.63 -15.57 -9.30
CA LEU A 15 -3.24 -14.86 -8.19
C LEU A 15 -2.35 -13.72 -7.68
N ASP A 16 -1.04 -13.95 -7.60
CA ASP A 16 -0.08 -12.91 -7.21
C ASP A 16 -0.05 -11.76 -8.24
N LEU A 17 -0.12 -12.07 -9.53
CA LEU A 17 -0.20 -11.06 -10.59
C LEU A 17 -1.48 -10.21 -10.48
N ILE A 18 -2.63 -10.86 -10.29
CA ILE A 18 -3.92 -10.18 -10.16
C ILE A 18 -3.92 -9.32 -8.89
N SER A 19 -3.41 -9.85 -7.78
CA SER A 19 -3.29 -9.12 -6.52
C SER A 19 -2.42 -7.87 -6.69
N ALA A 20 -1.23 -8.02 -7.29
CA ALA A 20 -0.32 -6.90 -7.56
C ALA A 20 -1.01 -5.83 -8.42
N ALA A 21 -1.69 -6.23 -9.50
CA ALA A 21 -2.42 -5.32 -10.37
C ALA A 21 -3.51 -4.55 -9.60
N LEU A 22 -4.34 -5.25 -8.83
CA LEU A 22 -5.42 -4.63 -8.03
C LEU A 22 -4.88 -3.65 -6.98
N ILE A 23 -3.73 -3.95 -6.36
CA ILE A 23 -3.05 -3.05 -5.42
C ILE A 23 -2.64 -1.75 -6.13
N PHE A 24 -2.06 -1.83 -7.34
CA PHE A 24 -1.73 -0.61 -8.10
C PHE A 24 -2.98 0.17 -8.53
N PHE A 25 -4.06 -0.49 -8.93
CA PHE A 25 -5.34 0.18 -9.21
C PHE A 25 -5.89 0.88 -7.96
N ALA A 26 -5.75 0.29 -6.78
CA ALA A 26 -6.15 0.91 -5.52
C ALA A 26 -5.37 2.20 -5.23
N ALA A 27 -4.15 2.37 -5.77
CA ALA A 27 -3.36 3.59 -5.60
C ALA A 27 -3.95 4.80 -6.34
N ILE A 28 -4.74 4.58 -7.40
CA ILE A 28 -5.27 5.64 -8.27
C ILE A 28 -6.18 6.60 -7.48
N ILE A 29 -7.06 6.07 -6.64
CA ILE A 29 -8.01 6.86 -5.86
C ILE A 29 -7.29 7.81 -4.88
N PRO A 30 -6.42 7.35 -3.97
CA PRO A 30 -5.69 8.24 -3.07
C PRO A 30 -4.70 9.14 -3.83
N ALA A 31 -4.12 8.71 -4.94
CA ALA A 31 -3.26 9.56 -5.77
C ALA A 31 -4.05 10.70 -6.43
N TYR A 32 -5.26 10.43 -6.91
CA TYR A 32 -6.13 11.49 -7.42
C TYR A 32 -6.57 12.44 -6.30
N LEU A 33 -6.91 11.90 -5.13
CA LEU A 33 -7.32 12.71 -3.98
C LEU A 33 -6.18 13.59 -3.45
N SER A 34 -4.93 13.15 -3.50
CA SER A 34 -3.78 13.98 -3.09
C SER A 34 -3.58 15.22 -3.98
N LEU A 35 -3.93 15.12 -5.26
CA LEU A 35 -3.89 16.26 -6.19
C LEU A 35 -5.09 17.19 -6.04
N LYS A 36 -6.27 16.64 -5.69
CA LYS A 36 -7.52 17.41 -5.64
C LYS A 36 -7.78 18.09 -4.29
N LEU A 37 -7.40 17.45 -3.19
CA LEU A 37 -7.70 17.93 -1.85
C LEU A 37 -6.73 19.03 -1.40
N ARG A 38 -7.10 19.74 -0.34
CA ARG A 38 -6.27 20.77 0.30
C ARG A 38 -6.24 20.56 1.81
N GLY A 39 -5.25 21.17 2.45
CA GLY A 39 -5.05 21.07 3.90
C GLY A 39 -4.50 19.72 4.33
N ASP A 40 -4.75 19.38 5.60
CA ASP A 40 -4.10 18.24 6.25
C ASP A 40 -4.53 16.86 5.69
N ILE A 41 -5.68 16.76 5.01
CA ILE A 41 -6.14 15.52 4.36
C ILE A 41 -5.19 15.10 3.21
N VAL A 42 -4.53 16.06 2.56
CA VAL A 42 -3.53 15.77 1.50
C VAL A 42 -2.40 14.91 2.04
N LYS A 43 -1.99 15.13 3.29
CA LYS A 43 -0.91 14.35 3.92
C LYS A 43 -1.31 12.88 4.08
N LEU A 44 -2.58 12.61 4.41
CA LEU A 44 -3.08 11.24 4.50
C LEU A 44 -3.08 10.56 3.14
N THR A 45 -3.57 11.24 2.11
CA THR A 45 -3.71 10.63 0.78
C THR A 45 -2.35 10.40 0.14
N ILE A 46 -1.37 11.31 0.33
CA ILE A 46 0.03 11.10 -0.08
C ILE A 46 0.63 9.89 0.64
N SER A 47 0.52 9.83 1.98
CA SER A 47 1.09 8.72 2.75
C SER A 47 0.45 7.38 2.39
N LEU A 48 -0.87 7.37 2.13
CA LEU A 48 -1.59 6.18 1.69
C LEU A 48 -1.16 5.74 0.28
N THR A 49 -1.01 6.68 -0.66
CA THR A 49 -0.46 6.36 -1.98
C THR A 49 0.94 5.79 -1.88
N ALA A 50 1.82 6.38 -1.05
CA ALA A 50 3.18 5.88 -0.85
C ALA A 50 3.20 4.44 -0.31
N PHE A 51 2.34 4.14 0.68
CA PHE A 51 2.15 2.78 1.19
C PHE A 51 1.76 1.81 0.09
N ILE A 52 0.71 2.12 -0.68
CA ILE A 52 0.19 1.23 -1.72
C ILE A 52 1.24 1.01 -2.82
N VAL A 53 1.99 2.04 -3.21
CA VAL A 53 3.07 1.91 -4.21
C VAL A 53 4.18 0.99 -3.70
N ILE A 54 4.68 1.20 -2.48
CA ILE A 54 5.74 0.36 -1.91
C ILE A 54 5.28 -1.08 -1.75
N HIS A 55 4.03 -1.27 -1.31
CA HIS A 55 3.43 -2.61 -1.17
C HIS A 55 3.14 -3.28 -2.52
N GLY A 56 2.78 -2.51 -3.55
CA GLY A 56 2.70 -3.04 -4.91
C GLY A 56 4.07 -3.47 -5.44
N ILE A 57 5.12 -2.68 -5.18
CA ILE A 57 6.50 -3.03 -5.56
C ILE A 57 6.96 -4.31 -4.85
N TYR A 58 6.62 -4.51 -3.58
CA TYR A 58 6.87 -5.76 -2.86
C TYR A 58 6.39 -6.99 -3.65
N HIS A 59 5.13 -6.98 -4.10
CA HIS A 59 4.58 -8.09 -4.90
C HIS A 59 5.30 -8.25 -6.24
N LEU A 60 5.62 -7.15 -6.94
CA LEU A 60 6.36 -7.23 -8.21
C LEU A 60 7.76 -7.84 -8.04
N VAL A 61 8.49 -7.44 -7.00
CA VAL A 61 9.84 -7.92 -6.70
C VAL A 61 9.79 -9.41 -6.32
N ARG A 62 8.80 -9.81 -5.50
CA ARG A 62 8.59 -11.21 -5.13
C ARG A 62 8.28 -12.08 -6.35
N MET A 63 7.42 -11.61 -7.25
CA MET A 63 7.08 -12.30 -8.50
C MET A 63 8.25 -12.47 -9.46
N GLN A 64 9.24 -11.57 -9.43
CA GLN A 64 10.48 -11.70 -10.21
C GLN A 64 11.45 -12.74 -9.62
N GLY A 65 11.07 -13.45 -8.56
CA GLY A 65 11.91 -14.42 -7.86
C GLY A 65 12.91 -13.77 -6.90
N LEU A 66 12.79 -12.47 -6.63
CA LEU A 66 13.65 -11.73 -5.71
C LEU A 66 13.07 -11.75 -4.28
N GLU A 67 12.70 -12.94 -3.79
CA GLU A 67 12.02 -13.15 -2.49
C GLU A 67 12.79 -12.51 -1.33
N SER A 68 14.11 -12.70 -1.26
CA SER A 68 14.95 -12.11 -0.21
C SER A 68 14.88 -10.58 -0.18
N MET A 69 14.70 -9.92 -1.33
CA MET A 69 14.62 -8.47 -1.42
C MET A 69 13.22 -7.98 -1.08
N ALA A 70 12.20 -8.72 -1.51
CA ALA A 70 10.81 -8.48 -1.14
C ALA A 70 10.63 -8.56 0.38
N ASP A 71 11.02 -9.67 0.99
CA ASP A 71 10.71 -9.99 2.38
C ASP A 71 11.56 -9.20 3.39
N ASN A 72 12.83 -8.90 3.07
CA ASN A 72 13.72 -8.20 4.00
C ASN A 72 13.71 -6.66 3.85
N ILE A 73 13.26 -6.13 2.72
CA ILE A 73 13.29 -4.69 2.45
C ILE A 73 11.90 -4.14 2.22
N PHE A 74 11.18 -4.64 1.21
CA PHE A 74 9.91 -4.04 0.80
C PHE A 74 8.77 -4.33 1.77
N GLU A 75 8.68 -5.54 2.31
CA GLU A 75 7.66 -5.89 3.31
C GLU A 75 7.81 -5.03 4.59
N PRO A 76 8.99 -4.94 5.24
CA PRO A 76 9.19 -4.03 6.36
C PRO A 76 8.95 -2.57 5.99
N ALA A 77 9.37 -2.13 4.80
CA ALA A 77 9.13 -0.76 4.34
C ALA A 77 7.63 -0.46 4.19
N SER A 78 6.83 -1.41 3.70
CA SER A 78 5.37 -1.29 3.65
C SER A 78 4.79 -1.12 5.06
N VAL A 79 5.25 -1.91 6.03
CA VAL A 79 4.80 -1.80 7.42
C VAL A 79 5.13 -0.43 8.01
N VAL A 80 6.37 0.05 7.81
CA VAL A 80 6.79 1.39 8.25
C VAL A 80 5.89 2.48 7.65
N MET A 81 5.60 2.40 6.35
CA MET A 81 4.70 3.36 5.68
C MET A 81 3.27 3.31 6.22
N LEU A 82 2.78 2.12 6.59
CA LEU A 82 1.46 1.97 7.22
C LEU A 82 1.42 2.62 8.61
N ILE A 83 2.49 2.49 9.39
CA ILE A 83 2.64 3.17 10.69
C ILE A 83 2.64 4.68 10.49
N VAL A 84 3.41 5.20 9.52
CA VAL A 84 3.44 6.63 9.18
C VAL A 84 2.05 7.12 8.78
N PHE A 85 1.32 6.36 7.98
CA PHE A 85 -0.07 6.66 7.62
C PHE A 85 -0.96 6.74 8.86
N GLY A 86 -0.87 5.77 9.77
CA GLY A 86 -1.64 5.75 11.01
C GLY A 86 -1.36 6.96 11.91
N LEU A 87 -0.08 7.32 12.10
CA LEU A 87 0.31 8.50 12.87
C LEU A 87 -0.19 9.79 12.21
N THR A 88 -0.10 9.88 10.88
CA THR A 88 -0.63 11.02 10.13
C THR A 88 -2.14 11.14 10.30
N TYR A 89 -2.87 10.03 10.22
CA TYR A 89 -4.32 10.00 10.45
C TYR A 89 -4.69 10.51 11.83
N LEU A 90 -4.00 10.06 12.89
CA LEU A 90 -4.24 10.50 14.26
C LEU A 90 -4.03 12.01 14.40
N GLY A 91 -2.92 12.53 13.89
CA GLY A 91 -2.61 13.96 13.96
C GLY A 91 -3.65 14.83 13.25
N VAL A 92 -4.14 14.42 12.08
CA VAL A 92 -5.20 15.15 11.36
C VAL A 92 -6.55 15.05 12.07
N SER A 93 -6.87 13.89 12.64
CA SER A 93 -8.12 13.67 13.39
C SER A 93 -8.17 14.52 14.65
N GLN A 94 -7.06 14.63 15.39
CA GLN A 94 -6.96 15.46 16.60
C GLN A 94 -7.15 16.94 16.30
N LYS A 95 -6.44 17.48 15.30
CA LYS A 95 -6.63 18.89 14.87
C LYS A 95 -8.06 19.20 14.46
N LYS A 96 -8.73 18.26 13.80
CA LYS A 96 -10.13 18.43 13.40
C LYS A 96 -11.07 18.47 14.61
N LYS A 97 -10.77 17.73 15.68
CA LYS A 97 -11.55 17.75 16.92
C LYS A 97 -11.36 19.07 17.66
N GLU A 98 -10.12 19.53 17.83
CA GLU A 98 -9.79 20.80 18.50
C GLU A 98 -10.51 21.99 17.84
N ALA A 99 -10.44 22.07 16.50
CA ALA A 99 -11.13 23.11 15.72
C ALA A 99 -12.66 23.05 15.76
N ALA A 100 -13.25 21.93 16.20
CA ALA A 100 -14.70 21.76 16.35
C ALA A 100 -15.19 22.11 17.76
N THR A 101 -14.31 22.05 18.77
CA THR A 101 -14.59 22.44 20.16
C THR A 101 -14.35 23.93 20.45
N GLU A 102 -13.54 24.61 19.64
CA GLU A 102 -13.29 26.07 19.76
C GLU A 102 -14.33 26.94 19.00
N LYS A 103 -15.31 26.32 18.33
CA LYS A 103 -16.42 27.01 17.66
C LYS A 103 -17.70 26.90 18.47
#